data_AF-A0A8S3H1B2-F1
#
_entry.id   AF-A0A8S3H1B2-F1
#
_cell.length_a   1.000
_cell.length_b   1.000
_cell.length_c   1.000
_cell.angle_alpha   90.00
_cell.angle_beta   90.00
_cell.angle_gamma   90.00
#
_symmetry.space_group_name_H-M   'P 1'
#
loop_
_entity.id
_entity.type
_entity.pdbx_description
1 polymer ?
#
loop_
_entity_poly.entity_id
_entity_poly.type
_entity_poly.pdbx_seq_one_letter_code
_entity_poly.pdbx_strand_id
1 'polypeptide(L)'
;DTKDDGIELILQRMWKFNQTYTLASTQFNPNAGLEAAQEPYWYIMDELGSSIRYSSTNANVRCVSFFFEPSQTMFTLFYPIVRIEQSYTEIFRNYVHDNSNTLDRNIKLLPWQRVHSRKSILRSLTIENCPEIFTTKLQNKTELFEEGHKNDLYDKISNKIQLSKFDNEHIWKVYTDNELVKQYLTDPHYQLVDDIDQADIIFIEKQLIQDFRHETLNNKLVNQFPFENVLTKKELLALTARRWKSLYG
;
A
#
# COMPACT_ATOMS: atom_id res chain seq x y z
N ASP A 1 -22.33 -6.25 -28.42
CA ASP A 1 -21.33 -5.23 -28.76
C ASP A 1 -21.95 -3.85 -28.60
N THR A 2 -22.25 -3.49 -27.36
CA THR A 2 -22.60 -2.13 -26.99
C THR A 2 -21.31 -1.33 -26.78
N LYS A 3 -21.40 0.00 -26.86
CA LYS A 3 -20.26 0.90 -26.60
C LYS A 3 -19.62 0.65 -25.22
N ASP A 4 -20.45 0.25 -24.24
CA ASP A 4 -20.04 -0.02 -22.86
C ASP A 4 -19.20 -1.30 -22.75
N ASP A 5 -19.52 -2.33 -23.53
CA ASP A 5 -18.69 -3.55 -23.64
C ASP A 5 -17.28 -3.21 -24.15
N GLY A 6 -17.18 -2.26 -25.08
CA GLY A 6 -15.90 -1.80 -25.63
C GLY A 6 -15.06 -1.03 -24.61
N ILE A 7 -15.68 -0.16 -23.81
CA ILE A 7 -15.00 0.59 -22.75
C ILE A 7 -14.45 -0.37 -21.69
N GLU A 8 -15.29 -1.32 -21.24
CA GLU A 8 -14.89 -2.31 -20.24
C GLU A 8 -13.70 -3.15 -20.74
N LEU A 9 -13.73 -3.55 -22.01
CA LEU A 9 -12.63 -4.30 -22.63
C LEU A 9 -11.32 -3.50 -22.69
N ILE A 10 -11.39 -2.19 -22.93
CA ILE A 10 -10.24 -1.30 -22.90
C ILE A 10 -9.70 -1.18 -21.48
N LEU A 11 -10.57 -0.92 -20.48
CA LEU A 11 -10.17 -0.81 -19.08
C LEU A 11 -9.55 -2.10 -18.54
N GLN A 12 -10.02 -3.26 -18.99
CA GLN A 12 -9.42 -4.55 -18.63
C GLN A 12 -8.04 -4.76 -19.28
N ARG A 13 -7.81 -4.22 -20.48
CA ARG A 13 -6.58 -4.45 -21.24
C ARG A 13 -5.51 -3.37 -21.09
N MET A 14 -5.89 -2.14 -20.74
CA MET A 14 -4.96 -0.99 -20.64
C MET A 14 -3.80 -1.27 -19.68
N TRP A 15 -4.05 -2.05 -18.62
CA TRP A 15 -3.03 -2.43 -17.64
C TRP A 15 -1.83 -3.20 -18.23
N LYS A 16 -1.97 -3.79 -19.42
CA LYS A 16 -0.86 -4.44 -20.13
C LYS A 16 0.10 -3.45 -20.78
N PHE A 17 -0.36 -2.23 -21.06
CA PHE A 17 0.35 -1.19 -21.80
C PHE A 17 0.74 0.00 -20.92
N ASN A 18 0.04 0.17 -19.80
CA ASN A 18 0.30 1.22 -18.83
C ASN A 18 1.75 1.19 -18.34
N GLN A 19 2.32 2.38 -18.29
CA GLN A 19 3.61 2.70 -17.69
C GLN A 19 3.43 3.81 -16.69
N THR A 20 4.43 3.95 -15.82
CA THR A 20 4.43 4.98 -14.79
C THR A 20 5.76 5.71 -14.77
N TYR A 21 5.71 6.98 -14.41
CA TYR A 21 6.87 7.74 -13.99
C TYR A 21 6.46 8.66 -12.85
N THR A 22 7.44 9.13 -12.10
CA THR A 22 7.23 10.01 -10.97
C THR A 22 7.93 11.32 -11.24
N LEU A 23 7.22 12.44 -11.07
CA LEU A 23 7.82 13.77 -11.07
C LEU A 23 7.78 14.33 -9.65
N ALA A 24 8.82 15.08 -9.28
CA ALA A 24 8.73 15.95 -8.13
C ALA A 24 7.94 17.20 -8.53
N SER A 25 6.78 17.42 -7.92
CA SER A 25 5.87 18.54 -8.21
C SER A 25 5.44 19.20 -6.92
N THR A 26 5.72 20.50 -6.75
CA THR A 26 5.32 21.26 -5.56
C THR A 26 3.86 21.74 -5.61
N GLN A 27 3.10 21.43 -6.66
CA GLN A 27 1.78 22.02 -6.91
C GLN A 27 0.69 21.52 -5.95
N PHE A 28 0.77 20.26 -5.50
CA PHE A 28 -0.26 19.65 -4.66
C PHE A 28 0.02 19.73 -3.17
N ASN A 29 1.27 19.97 -2.76
CA ASN A 29 1.62 20.04 -1.34
C ASN A 29 2.73 21.08 -1.12
N PRO A 30 2.39 22.39 -1.10
CA PRO A 30 3.37 23.47 -0.95
C PRO A 30 4.12 23.44 0.39
N ASN A 31 3.59 22.71 1.38
CA ASN A 31 4.18 22.55 2.71
C ASN A 31 5.03 21.27 2.85
N ALA A 32 5.02 20.39 1.85
CA ALA A 32 5.87 19.22 1.82
C ALA A 32 7.25 19.61 1.25
N GLY A 33 8.33 19.26 1.96
CA GLY A 33 9.69 19.43 1.45
C GLY A 33 9.87 18.73 0.09
N LEU A 34 10.89 19.13 -0.67
CA LEU A 34 11.14 18.68 -2.05
C LEU A 34 11.12 17.14 -2.25
N GLU A 35 11.41 16.36 -1.20
CA GLU A 35 11.38 14.89 -1.20
C GLU A 35 9.97 14.28 -1.10
N ALA A 36 9.00 15.00 -0.55
CA ALA A 36 7.67 14.49 -0.20
C ALA A 36 6.58 14.80 -1.25
N ALA A 37 6.94 15.46 -2.35
CA ALA A 37 6.00 15.87 -3.40
C ALA A 37 6.21 15.04 -4.69
N GLN A 38 6.28 13.72 -4.55
CA GLN A 38 6.39 12.78 -5.68
C GLN A 38 5.01 12.45 -6.24
N GLU A 39 4.75 12.84 -7.48
CA GLU A 39 3.47 12.60 -8.17
C GLU A 39 3.62 11.49 -9.23
N PRO A 40 2.88 10.37 -9.10
CA PRO A 40 2.93 9.29 -10.08
C PRO A 40 1.99 9.59 -11.26
N TYR A 41 2.55 9.58 -12.47
CA TYR A 41 1.80 9.72 -13.72
C TYR A 41 1.70 8.38 -14.43
N TRP A 42 0.50 8.09 -14.94
CA TRP A 42 0.22 6.90 -15.76
C TRP A 42 0.14 7.30 -17.22
N TYR A 43 0.76 6.52 -18.10
CA TYR A 43 0.70 6.78 -19.53
C TYR A 43 0.75 5.48 -20.34
N ILE A 44 0.28 5.57 -21.58
CA ILE A 44 0.36 4.51 -22.58
C ILE A 44 1.18 5.08 -23.75
N MET A 45 2.11 4.31 -24.28
CA MET A 45 2.85 4.72 -25.48
C MET A 45 1.96 4.61 -26.71
N ASP A 46 2.38 5.25 -27.79
CA ASP A 46 1.76 5.07 -29.10
C ASP A 46 1.78 3.60 -29.58
N GLU A 47 1.20 3.36 -30.76
CA GLU A 47 1.09 2.01 -31.35
C GLU A 47 2.45 1.31 -31.47
N LEU A 48 3.49 2.06 -31.88
CA LEU A 48 4.83 1.53 -32.05
C LEU A 48 5.45 1.16 -30.70
N GLY A 49 5.42 2.05 -29.71
CA GLY A 49 5.93 1.76 -28.38
C GLY A 49 5.18 0.61 -27.72
N SER A 50 3.85 0.59 -27.84
CA SER A 50 3.00 -0.46 -27.28
C SER A 50 3.22 -1.83 -27.94
N SER A 51 3.77 -1.87 -29.15
CA SER A 51 4.19 -3.11 -29.82
C SER A 51 5.46 -3.73 -29.22
N ILE A 52 6.26 -2.97 -28.45
CA ILE A 52 7.49 -3.46 -27.82
C ILE A 52 7.13 -4.44 -26.71
N ARG A 53 7.48 -5.72 -26.92
CA ARG A 53 7.14 -6.79 -25.99
C ARG A 53 8.10 -6.83 -24.81
N TYR A 54 7.63 -7.47 -23.75
CA TYR A 54 8.44 -7.73 -22.56
C TYR A 54 9.17 -9.07 -22.67
N SER A 55 10.45 -9.08 -22.28
CA SER A 55 11.20 -10.31 -21.99
C SER A 55 12.17 -10.04 -20.85
N SER A 56 12.19 -10.92 -19.84
CA SER A 56 13.16 -10.86 -18.75
C SER A 56 14.51 -11.50 -19.12
N THR A 57 14.59 -12.34 -20.14
CA THR A 57 15.83 -13.06 -20.51
C THR A 57 16.46 -12.54 -21.79
N ASN A 58 15.65 -12.08 -22.74
CA ASN A 58 16.07 -11.78 -24.11
C ASN A 58 15.87 -10.30 -24.47
N ALA A 59 15.90 -9.40 -23.48
CA ALA A 59 15.76 -7.97 -23.76
C ALA A 59 16.95 -7.45 -24.59
N ASN A 60 16.63 -6.75 -25.68
CA ASN A 60 17.62 -6.19 -26.62
C ASN A 60 17.49 -4.67 -26.77
N VAL A 61 16.43 -4.08 -26.21
CA VAL A 61 16.18 -2.64 -26.18
C VAL A 61 15.81 -2.17 -24.78
N ARG A 62 15.95 -0.87 -24.54
CA ARG A 62 15.51 -0.21 -23.33
C ARG A 62 14.61 0.98 -23.68
N CYS A 63 13.56 1.15 -22.88
CA CYS A 63 12.63 2.26 -22.95
C CYS A 63 12.67 2.97 -21.60
N VAL A 64 12.98 4.26 -21.58
CA VAL A 64 13.05 5.05 -20.34
C VAL A 64 12.29 6.35 -20.53
N SER A 65 11.45 6.69 -19.56
CA SER A 65 10.76 7.97 -19.50
C SER A 65 11.77 9.09 -19.23
N PHE A 66 11.73 10.15 -20.03
CA PHE A 66 12.63 11.29 -19.95
C PHE A 66 11.82 12.57 -20.06
N PHE A 67 11.85 13.36 -19.00
CA PHE A 67 11.22 14.67 -18.99
C PHE A 67 12.21 15.72 -19.50
N PHE A 68 11.89 16.36 -20.61
CA PHE A 68 12.68 17.45 -21.16
C PHE A 68 12.09 18.79 -20.70
N GLU A 69 12.71 19.36 -19.68
CA GLU A 69 12.25 20.58 -19.00
C GLU A 69 12.08 21.78 -19.95
N PRO A 70 13.01 22.08 -20.89
CA PRO A 70 12.88 23.29 -21.72
C PRO A 70 11.63 23.32 -22.60
N SER A 71 11.14 22.15 -23.04
CA SER A 71 9.89 22.05 -23.80
C SER A 71 8.72 21.53 -22.95
N GLN A 72 8.92 21.31 -21.65
CA GLN A 72 7.95 20.73 -20.73
C GLN A 72 7.29 19.46 -21.29
N THR A 73 8.07 18.63 -21.98
CA THR A 73 7.55 17.47 -22.73
C THR A 73 8.13 16.16 -22.19
N MET A 74 7.26 15.15 -22.05
CA MET A 74 7.66 13.80 -21.69
C MET A 74 7.98 12.99 -22.95
N PHE A 75 9.17 12.41 -22.99
CA PHE A 75 9.62 11.52 -24.04
C PHE A 75 9.82 10.11 -23.51
N THR A 76 9.66 9.10 -24.37
CA THR A 76 10.20 7.77 -24.11
C THR A 76 11.47 7.60 -24.95
N LEU A 77 12.62 7.58 -24.28
CA LEU A 77 13.89 7.28 -24.94
C LEU A 77 13.97 5.79 -25.24
N PHE A 78 14.07 5.46 -26.52
CA PHE A 78 14.31 4.12 -27.01
C PHE A 78 15.76 3.98 -27.45
N TYR A 79 16.46 2.97 -26.94
CA TYR A 79 17.81 2.65 -27.42
C TYR A 79 18.11 1.15 -27.31
N PRO A 80 18.88 0.60 -28.26
CA PRO A 80 19.36 -0.78 -28.19
C PRO A 80 20.37 -0.94 -27.05
N ILE A 81 20.29 -2.06 -26.34
CA ILE A 81 21.27 -2.45 -25.30
C ILE A 81 22.19 -3.57 -25.76
N VAL A 82 21.86 -4.19 -26.90
CA VAL A 82 22.70 -5.12 -27.64
C VAL A 82 22.65 -4.72 -29.11
N ARG A 83 23.65 -5.13 -29.89
CA ARG A 83 23.64 -4.87 -31.33
C ARG A 83 22.52 -5.67 -32.00
N ILE A 84 21.70 -5.00 -32.82
CA ILE A 84 20.61 -5.60 -33.61
C ILE A 84 21.01 -5.50 -35.08
N GLU A 85 21.50 -6.61 -35.67
CA GLU A 85 22.04 -6.61 -37.04
C GLU A 85 21.01 -7.05 -38.10
N GLN A 86 20.08 -7.93 -37.74
CA GLN A 86 19.13 -8.52 -38.68
C GLN A 86 17.87 -7.68 -38.79
N SER A 87 17.48 -7.35 -40.03
CA SER A 87 16.15 -6.79 -40.32
C SER A 87 15.05 -7.68 -39.78
N TYR A 88 13.97 -7.09 -39.28
CA TYR A 88 12.82 -7.79 -38.69
C TYR A 88 13.10 -8.57 -37.40
N THR A 89 14.25 -8.33 -36.74
CA THR A 89 14.49 -8.87 -35.39
C THR A 89 13.45 -8.36 -34.43
N GLU A 90 12.84 -9.27 -33.68
CA GLU A 90 11.87 -8.91 -32.64
C GLU A 90 12.55 -8.14 -31.51
N ILE A 91 11.94 -7.03 -31.11
CA ILE A 91 12.44 -6.19 -30.02
C ILE A 91 11.73 -6.51 -28.71
N PHE A 92 12.52 -6.63 -27.65
CA PHE A 92 12.08 -6.93 -26.31
C PHE A 92 12.70 -5.95 -25.31
N ARG A 93 11.86 -5.41 -24.43
CA ARG A 93 12.28 -4.62 -23.26
C ARG A 93 12.18 -5.44 -21.99
N ASN A 94 13.00 -5.10 -21.00
CA ASN A 94 12.85 -5.61 -19.64
C ASN A 94 12.32 -4.48 -18.73
N TYR A 95 11.21 -4.73 -18.03
CA TYR A 95 10.67 -3.80 -17.04
C TYR A 95 11.53 -3.70 -15.77
N VAL A 96 12.37 -4.71 -15.50
CA VAL A 96 13.31 -4.71 -14.38
C VAL A 96 14.68 -4.29 -14.92
N HIS A 97 15.22 -3.19 -14.40
CA HIS A 97 16.43 -2.54 -14.92
C HIS A 97 17.76 -3.32 -14.74
N ASP A 98 17.72 -4.52 -14.14
CA ASP A 98 18.89 -5.34 -13.85
C ASP A 98 18.81 -6.71 -14.54
N ASN A 99 19.93 -7.16 -15.09
CA ASN A 99 20.10 -8.48 -15.70
C ASN A 99 20.86 -9.46 -14.78
N SER A 100 21.30 -9.04 -13.60
CA SER A 100 21.95 -9.90 -12.60
C SER A 100 20.97 -10.96 -12.09
N ASN A 101 21.44 -12.18 -11.79
CA ASN A 101 20.56 -13.19 -11.19
C ASN A 101 20.49 -13.03 -9.65
N THR A 102 20.15 -11.82 -9.19
CA THR A 102 20.00 -11.52 -7.76
C THR A 102 18.62 -11.92 -7.24
N LEU A 103 18.54 -12.21 -5.93
CA LEU A 103 17.28 -12.45 -5.23
C LEU A 103 16.29 -11.28 -5.43
N ASP A 104 16.77 -10.05 -5.29
CA ASP A 104 15.99 -8.83 -5.46
C ASP A 104 15.34 -8.76 -6.85
N ARG A 105 16.09 -9.09 -7.90
CA ARG A 105 15.54 -9.18 -9.26
C ARG A 105 14.48 -10.26 -9.38
N ASN A 106 14.73 -11.45 -8.85
CA ASN A 106 13.78 -12.56 -8.92
C ASN A 106 12.46 -12.20 -8.22
N ILE A 107 12.52 -11.46 -7.11
CA ILE A 107 11.36 -10.89 -6.43
C ILE A 107 10.67 -9.84 -7.29
N LYS A 108 11.42 -8.89 -7.88
CA LYS A 108 10.88 -7.86 -8.78
C LYS A 108 10.18 -8.45 -10.00
N LEU A 109 10.57 -9.63 -10.47
CA LEU A 109 9.94 -10.31 -11.61
C LEU A 109 8.63 -11.03 -11.27
N LEU A 110 8.30 -11.22 -10.00
CA LEU A 110 7.11 -11.96 -9.56
C LEU A 110 5.79 -11.46 -10.19
N PRO A 111 5.54 -10.15 -10.37
CA PRO A 111 4.29 -9.68 -10.99
C PRO A 111 4.05 -10.25 -12.39
N TRP A 112 5.11 -10.56 -13.13
CA TRP A 112 5.07 -11.11 -14.49
C TRP A 112 5.14 -12.63 -14.54
N GLN A 113 5.22 -13.32 -13.40
CA GLN A 113 5.16 -14.77 -13.33
C GLN A 113 3.71 -15.26 -13.13
N ARG A 114 3.43 -16.47 -13.61
CA ARG A 114 2.10 -17.09 -13.45
C ARG A 114 1.78 -17.35 -11.97
N VAL A 115 0.51 -17.21 -11.60
CA VAL A 115 0.05 -17.32 -10.19
C VAL A 115 0.53 -18.59 -9.50
N HIS A 116 0.46 -19.73 -10.18
CA HIS A 116 0.88 -21.02 -9.64
C HIS A 116 2.39 -21.11 -9.42
N SER A 117 3.21 -20.54 -10.32
CA SER A 117 4.66 -20.51 -10.16
C SER A 117 5.09 -19.50 -9.10
N ARG A 118 4.37 -18.38 -8.93
CA ARG A 118 4.70 -17.37 -7.90
C ARG A 118 4.74 -17.96 -6.49
N LYS A 119 3.76 -18.80 -6.13
CA LYS A 119 3.68 -19.38 -4.77
C LYS A 119 4.83 -20.33 -4.49
N SER A 120 5.17 -21.20 -5.44
CA SER A 120 6.29 -22.13 -5.28
C SER A 120 7.62 -21.40 -5.29
N ILE A 121 7.79 -20.42 -6.19
CA ILE A 121 9.01 -19.59 -6.27
C ILE A 121 9.21 -18.80 -4.98
N LEU A 122 8.18 -18.09 -4.51
CA LEU A 122 8.25 -17.39 -3.22
C LEU A 122 8.62 -18.33 -2.08
N ARG A 123 7.98 -19.50 -2.00
CA ARG A 123 8.29 -20.48 -0.97
C ARG A 123 9.75 -20.95 -1.05
N SER A 124 10.23 -21.31 -2.24
CA SER A 124 11.61 -21.74 -2.44
C SER A 124 12.60 -20.64 -2.07
N LEU A 125 12.36 -19.41 -2.53
CA LEU A 125 13.20 -18.26 -2.21
C LEU A 125 13.22 -17.99 -0.69
N THR A 126 12.08 -18.06 0.00
CA THR A 126 12.04 -17.91 1.46
C THR A 126 12.79 -19.04 2.16
N ILE A 127 12.69 -20.29 1.71
CA ILE A 127 13.39 -21.43 2.32
C ILE A 127 14.91 -21.29 2.12
N GLU A 128 15.34 -20.90 0.92
CA GLU A 128 16.76 -20.78 0.57
C GLU A 128 17.43 -19.61 1.29
N ASN A 129 16.76 -18.45 1.38
CA ASN A 129 17.36 -17.22 1.87
C ASN A 129 17.05 -16.92 3.34
N CYS A 130 15.99 -17.50 3.90
CA CYS A 130 15.59 -17.30 5.29
C CYS A 130 15.11 -18.63 5.94
N PRO A 131 15.94 -19.70 5.94
CA PRO A 131 15.55 -21.00 6.51
C PRO A 131 15.22 -20.92 8.00
N GLU A 132 15.76 -19.92 8.71
CA GLU A 132 15.48 -19.68 10.13
C GLU A 132 14.00 -19.39 10.36
N ILE A 133 13.28 -18.82 9.40
CA ILE A 133 11.84 -18.54 9.52
C ILE A 133 11.04 -19.85 9.70
N PHE A 134 11.52 -20.97 9.14
CA PHE A 134 10.85 -22.27 9.22
C PHE A 134 11.34 -23.16 10.34
N THR A 135 12.57 -22.95 10.81
CA THR A 135 13.20 -23.76 11.87
C THR A 135 13.11 -23.12 13.25
N THR A 136 13.10 -21.79 13.32
CA THR A 136 12.95 -21.05 14.57
C THR A 136 11.54 -21.29 15.10
N LYS A 137 11.45 -21.99 16.24
CA LYS A 137 10.21 -22.05 17.02
C LYS A 137 9.71 -20.63 17.21
N LEU A 138 8.43 -20.41 16.90
CA LEU A 138 7.77 -19.13 17.09
C LEU A 138 8.03 -18.66 18.52
N GLN A 139 8.94 -17.69 18.66
CA GLN A 139 9.15 -17.05 19.95
C GLN A 139 7.83 -16.37 20.29
N ASN A 140 7.33 -16.64 21.49
CA ASN A 140 6.26 -15.85 22.06
C ASN A 140 6.84 -14.47 22.39
N LYS A 141 6.96 -13.62 21.35
CA LYS A 141 7.26 -12.19 21.50
C LYS A 141 6.04 -11.48 22.08
N THR A 142 5.56 -11.94 23.24
CA THR A 142 4.42 -11.36 23.95
C THR A 142 4.65 -9.89 24.20
N GLU A 143 5.88 -9.47 24.46
CA GLU A 143 6.31 -8.07 24.57
C GLU A 143 5.84 -7.21 23.38
N LEU A 144 5.93 -7.72 22.15
CA LEU A 144 5.53 -7.00 20.93
C LEU A 144 4.01 -6.85 20.79
N PHE A 145 3.26 -7.78 21.38
CA PHE A 145 1.80 -7.69 21.51
C PHE A 145 1.41 -6.80 22.70
N GLU A 146 2.16 -6.86 23.79
CA GLU A 146 1.91 -6.12 25.03
C GLU A 146 2.28 -4.64 24.90
N GLU A 147 3.34 -4.27 24.18
CA GLU A 147 3.70 -2.86 23.93
C GLU A 147 2.57 -2.06 23.28
N GLY A 148 1.76 -2.71 22.43
CA GLY A 148 0.62 -2.07 21.77
C GLY A 148 -0.71 -2.20 22.51
N HIS A 149 -0.79 -2.98 23.60
CA HIS A 149 -2.05 -3.40 24.23
C HIS A 149 -1.95 -3.61 25.74
N LYS A 150 -0.94 -3.03 26.40
CA LYS A 150 -0.70 -3.21 27.84
C LYS A 150 -1.98 -3.02 28.64
N ASN A 151 -2.81 -2.04 28.27
CA ASN A 151 -4.03 -1.69 28.99
C ASN A 151 -5.31 -2.38 28.46
N ASP A 152 -5.31 -2.87 27.21
CA ASP A 152 -6.48 -3.53 26.61
C ASP A 152 -6.75 -4.91 27.24
N LEU A 153 -5.71 -5.62 27.71
CA LEU A 153 -5.79 -6.97 28.28
C LEU A 153 -6.15 -7.03 29.78
N TYR A 154 -6.16 -5.91 30.50
CA TYR A 154 -6.46 -5.88 31.94
C TYR A 154 -7.97 -5.89 32.22
N ASP A 155 -8.63 -7.00 31.91
CA ASP A 155 -9.99 -7.32 32.39
C ASP A 155 -9.94 -7.87 33.83
N LYS A 156 -9.57 -7.03 34.80
CA LYS A 156 -9.78 -7.34 36.23
C LYS A 156 -10.72 -6.38 36.95
N ILE A 157 -11.21 -5.34 36.29
CA ILE A 157 -12.11 -4.39 36.94
C ILE A 157 -13.44 -4.37 36.21
N SER A 158 -14.46 -4.80 36.95
CA SER A 158 -15.89 -4.60 36.76
C SER A 158 -16.24 -3.10 36.66
N ASN A 159 -15.65 -2.37 35.71
CA ASN A 159 -16.14 -1.07 35.31
C ASN A 159 -17.25 -1.34 34.31
N LYS A 160 -18.49 -1.42 34.81
CA LYS A 160 -19.67 -1.29 33.95
C LYS A 160 -19.46 0.00 33.16
N ILE A 161 -19.18 -0.13 31.86
CA ILE A 161 -19.23 1.00 30.94
C ILE A 161 -20.65 1.55 31.11
N GLN A 162 -20.77 2.67 31.82
CA GLN A 162 -22.02 3.40 31.86
C GLN A 162 -22.12 4.03 30.49
N LEU A 163 -22.77 3.32 29.56
CA LEU A 163 -23.20 3.88 28.29
C LEU A 163 -23.95 5.16 28.61
N SER A 164 -23.31 6.29 28.36
CA SER A 164 -23.93 7.60 28.50
C SER A 164 -25.15 7.60 27.60
N LYS A 165 -26.32 7.80 28.20
CA LYS A 165 -27.54 8.02 27.44
C LYS A 165 -27.47 9.45 26.92
N PHE A 166 -27.13 9.59 25.65
CA PHE A 166 -27.15 10.87 24.97
C PHE A 166 -28.59 11.19 24.58
N ASP A 167 -29.01 12.43 24.83
CA ASP A 167 -30.29 12.94 24.34
C ASP A 167 -30.18 13.24 22.83
N ASN A 168 -31.31 13.33 22.15
CA ASN A 168 -31.37 13.67 20.73
C ASN A 168 -30.84 15.09 20.42
N GLU A 169 -30.67 15.94 21.44
CA GLU A 169 -30.09 17.28 21.32
C GLU A 169 -28.56 17.31 21.54
N HIS A 170 -27.92 16.17 21.79
CA HIS A 170 -26.48 16.12 22.02
C HIS A 170 -25.69 16.45 20.75
N ILE A 171 -24.83 17.47 20.82
CA ILE A 171 -23.89 17.81 19.76
C ILE A 171 -22.61 17.00 19.98
N TRP A 172 -22.32 16.10 19.04
CA TRP A 172 -21.15 15.22 19.08
C TRP A 172 -19.90 15.98 18.71
N LYS A 173 -18.94 16.06 19.62
CA LYS A 173 -17.63 16.66 19.35
C LYS A 173 -16.73 15.67 18.64
N VAL A 174 -16.23 16.01 17.47
CA VAL A 174 -15.43 15.13 16.60
C VAL A 174 -14.02 15.66 16.45
N TYR A 175 -13.04 14.87 16.86
CA TYR A 175 -11.63 15.10 16.54
C TYR A 175 -11.23 14.26 15.33
N THR A 176 -10.55 14.86 14.34
CA THR A 176 -10.06 14.13 13.17
C THR A 176 -8.80 14.72 12.55
N ASP A 177 -7.92 13.85 12.05
CA ASP A 177 -6.73 14.19 11.25
C ASP A 177 -6.98 14.07 9.73
N ASN A 178 -8.20 13.67 9.32
CA ASN A 178 -8.59 13.47 7.93
C ASN A 178 -9.24 14.73 7.35
N GLU A 179 -8.61 15.32 6.33
CA GLU A 179 -9.07 16.57 5.71
C GLU A 179 -10.44 16.45 5.01
N LEU A 180 -10.78 15.27 4.49
CA LEU A 180 -12.10 15.04 3.89
C LEU A 180 -13.19 15.06 4.97
N VAL A 181 -12.94 14.46 6.13
CA VAL A 181 -13.90 14.52 7.25
C VAL A 181 -14.08 15.96 7.72
N LYS A 182 -12.99 16.74 7.85
CA LYS A 182 -13.09 18.17 8.19
C LYS A 182 -13.91 18.96 7.17
N GLN A 183 -13.76 18.65 5.87
CA GLN A 183 -14.45 19.36 4.80
C GLN A 183 -15.93 18.98 4.68
N TYR A 184 -16.28 17.72 4.92
CA TYR A 184 -17.61 17.19 4.57
C TYR A 184 -18.49 16.85 5.77
N LEU A 185 -17.99 16.88 7.00
CA LEU A 185 -18.81 16.74 8.22
C LEU A 185 -19.53 18.06 8.53
N THR A 186 -20.61 18.33 7.79
CA THR A 186 -21.38 19.59 7.85
C THR A 186 -22.70 19.49 8.59
N ASP A 187 -23.06 18.30 9.08
CA ASP A 187 -24.31 18.06 9.80
C ASP A 187 -24.29 18.77 11.17
N PRO A 188 -25.36 19.50 11.53
CA PRO A 188 -25.40 20.33 12.75
C PRO A 188 -25.31 19.54 14.06
N HIS A 189 -25.52 18.22 14.04
CA HIS A 189 -25.36 17.38 15.23
C HIS A 189 -23.90 17.08 15.56
N TYR A 190 -22.95 17.55 14.73
CA TYR A 190 -21.52 17.34 14.92
C TYR A 190 -20.77 18.67 14.96
N GLN A 191 -19.78 18.74 15.85
CA GLN A 191 -18.88 19.87 15.99
C GLN A 191 -17.44 19.39 15.91
N LEU A 192 -16.66 19.90 14.96
CA LEU A 192 -15.24 19.61 14.89
C LEU A 192 -14.49 20.30 16.04
N VAL A 193 -13.57 19.58 16.67
CA VAL A 193 -12.68 20.07 17.73
C VAL A 193 -11.22 19.79 17.40
N ASP A 194 -10.33 20.69 17.80
CA ASP A 194 -8.88 20.57 17.57
C ASP A 194 -8.16 19.73 18.63
N ASP A 195 -8.81 19.50 19.77
CA ASP A 195 -8.26 18.79 20.93
C ASP A 195 -8.97 17.43 21.12
N ILE A 196 -8.17 16.36 21.12
CA ILE A 196 -8.65 14.98 21.25
C ILE A 196 -9.28 14.71 22.63
N ASP A 197 -8.88 15.46 23.66
CA ASP A 197 -9.41 15.33 25.01
C ASP A 197 -10.82 15.89 25.15
N GLN A 198 -11.22 16.77 24.24
CA GLN A 198 -12.55 17.39 24.22
C GLN A 198 -13.54 16.65 23.32
N ALA A 199 -13.09 15.61 22.62
CA ALA A 199 -13.89 14.89 21.64
C ALA A 199 -14.75 13.79 22.26
N ASP A 200 -15.97 13.67 21.77
CA ASP A 200 -16.84 12.50 21.99
C ASP A 200 -16.56 11.40 20.97
N ILE A 201 -16.14 11.79 19.75
CA ILE A 201 -15.81 10.90 18.64
C ILE A 201 -14.38 11.20 18.18
N ILE A 202 -13.54 10.18 18.17
CA ILE A 202 -12.18 10.22 17.64
C ILE A 202 -12.19 9.48 16.29
N PHE A 203 -12.01 10.23 15.21
CA PHE A 203 -11.93 9.70 13.85
C PHE A 203 -10.54 9.97 13.27
N ILE A 204 -9.63 9.00 13.36
CA ILE A 204 -8.23 9.17 12.94
C ILE A 204 -7.92 8.19 11.80
N GLU A 205 -7.23 8.67 10.77
CA GLU A 205 -6.77 7.88 9.62
C GLU A 205 -5.33 7.39 9.79
N LYS A 206 -4.42 8.25 10.24
CA LYS A 206 -2.97 7.97 10.14
C LYS A 206 -2.39 7.25 11.35
N GLN A 207 -2.87 7.59 12.55
CA GLN A 207 -2.30 7.10 13.80
C GLN A 207 -3.18 6.02 14.42
N LEU A 208 -2.57 4.88 14.76
CA LEU A 208 -3.21 3.85 15.58
C LEU A 208 -3.25 4.32 17.05
N ILE A 209 -4.43 4.23 17.65
CA ILE A 209 -4.61 4.48 19.08
C ILE A 209 -3.95 3.34 19.85
N GLN A 210 -2.99 3.69 20.71
CA GLN A 210 -2.22 2.73 21.48
C GLN A 210 -3.00 2.19 22.69
N ASP A 211 -3.94 2.98 23.21
CA ASP A 211 -4.76 2.61 24.37
C ASP A 211 -6.24 2.78 24.03
N PHE A 212 -6.76 1.83 23.25
CA PHE A 212 -8.17 1.82 22.84
C PHE A 212 -9.09 1.75 24.07
N ARG A 213 -8.66 1.01 25.10
CA ARG A 213 -9.42 0.88 26.35
C ARG A 213 -9.53 2.20 27.12
N HIS A 214 -8.47 3.00 27.20
CA HIS A 214 -8.53 4.30 27.85
C HIS A 214 -9.62 5.19 27.23
N GLU A 215 -9.66 5.30 25.90
CA GLU A 215 -10.64 6.14 25.21
C GLU A 215 -12.08 5.61 25.40
N THR A 216 -12.28 4.30 25.32
CA THR A 216 -13.61 3.70 25.51
C THR A 216 -14.11 3.79 26.95
N LEU A 217 -13.23 3.71 27.96
CA LEU A 217 -13.58 3.94 29.36
C LEU A 217 -13.98 5.40 29.64
N ASN A 218 -13.48 6.35 28.84
CA ASN A 218 -13.87 7.75 28.88
C ASN A 218 -15.13 8.05 28.03
N ASN A 219 -15.88 7.01 27.64
CA ASN A 219 -17.09 7.08 26.82
C ASN A 219 -16.89 7.70 25.43
N LYS A 220 -15.67 7.69 24.90
CA LYS A 220 -15.39 8.16 23.54
C LYS A 220 -15.66 7.07 22.52
N LEU A 221 -16.21 7.45 21.37
CA LEU A 221 -16.37 6.60 20.20
C LEU A 221 -15.12 6.70 19.33
N VAL A 222 -14.59 5.56 18.89
CA VAL A 222 -13.32 5.50 18.17
C VAL A 222 -13.51 4.72 16.86
N ASN A 223 -12.98 5.21 15.74
CA ASN A 223 -13.10 4.59 14.42
C ASN A 223 -12.11 3.42 14.16
N GLN A 224 -11.58 2.80 15.21
CA GLN A 224 -10.59 1.72 15.17
C GLN A 224 -11.08 0.54 16.00
N PHE A 225 -10.47 -0.63 15.82
CA PHE A 225 -10.79 -1.81 16.64
C PHE A 225 -9.68 -2.11 17.66
N PRO A 226 -10.01 -2.67 18.84
CA PRO A 226 -9.00 -3.22 19.72
C PRO A 226 -8.21 -4.30 18.99
N PHE A 227 -6.89 -4.31 19.15
CA PHE A 227 -5.96 -5.24 18.47
C PHE A 227 -5.89 -5.11 16.94
N GLU A 228 -6.38 -4.04 16.33
CA GLU A 228 -6.28 -3.82 14.88
C GLU A 228 -4.83 -3.79 14.37
N ASN A 229 -3.89 -3.35 15.21
CA ASN A 229 -2.47 -3.31 14.89
C ASN A 229 -1.89 -4.70 14.52
N VAL A 230 -2.52 -5.79 14.96
CA VAL A 230 -2.10 -7.17 14.65
C VAL A 230 -2.25 -7.45 13.16
N LEU A 231 -3.20 -6.79 12.49
CA LEU A 231 -3.45 -6.91 11.07
C LEU A 231 -2.75 -5.81 10.26
N THR A 232 -2.65 -4.60 10.80
CA THR A 232 -2.11 -3.44 10.06
C THR A 232 -0.59 -3.32 10.15
N LYS A 233 0.06 -3.83 11.21
CA LYS A 233 1.52 -3.91 11.30
C LYS A 233 2.04 -5.18 10.63
N LYS A 234 2.86 -5.02 9.58
CA LYS A 234 3.42 -6.13 8.76
C LYS A 234 4.10 -7.23 9.61
N GLU A 235 4.83 -6.84 10.64
CA GLU A 235 5.54 -7.78 11.52
C GLU A 235 4.57 -8.62 12.36
N LEU A 236 3.55 -7.99 12.95
CA LEU A 236 2.53 -8.70 13.74
C LEU A 236 1.66 -9.60 12.85
N LEU A 237 1.28 -9.12 11.65
CA LEU A 237 0.54 -9.91 10.68
C LEU A 237 1.32 -11.17 10.28
N ALA A 238 2.61 -11.02 9.99
CA ALA A 238 3.48 -12.14 9.65
C ALA A 238 3.60 -13.15 10.80
N LEU A 239 3.74 -12.68 12.05
CA LEU A 239 3.78 -13.55 13.23
C LEU A 239 2.45 -14.30 13.43
N THR A 240 1.31 -13.61 13.32
CA THR A 240 -0.02 -14.20 13.44
C THR A 240 -0.28 -15.25 12.37
N ALA A 241 0.07 -14.96 11.11
CA ALA A 241 -0.06 -15.92 10.01
C ALA A 241 0.82 -17.17 10.22
N ARG A 242 2.06 -17.00 10.71
CA ARG A 242 2.93 -18.13 11.05
C ARG A 242 2.36 -18.96 12.21
N ARG A 243 1.79 -18.32 13.24
CA ARG A 243 1.14 -19.01 14.37
C ARG A 243 -0.04 -19.85 13.92
N TRP A 244 -0.93 -19.29 13.11
CA TRP A 244 -2.09 -20.02 12.57
C TRP A 244 -1.66 -21.30 11.86
N LYS A 245 -0.64 -21.22 11.00
CA LYS A 245 -0.09 -22.38 10.30
C LYS A 245 0.48 -23.43 11.26
N SER A 246 1.13 -23.03 12.35
CA SER A 246 1.66 -23.99 13.34
C SER A 246 0.57 -24.71 14.15
N LEU A 247 -0.60 -24.07 14.33
CA LEU A 247 -1.69 -24.61 15.15
C LEU A 247 -2.70 -25.42 14.34
N TYR A 248 -2.93 -25.06 13.07
CA TYR A 248 -4.04 -25.58 12.27
C TYR A 248 -3.66 -26.04 10.84
N GLY A 249 -2.39 -25.89 10.42
CA GLY A 249 -1.92 -26.22 9.07
C GLY A 249 -0.90 -27.35 9.05
#